data_AF-A0A0H2S5T7-F1
#
_entry.id   AF-A0A0H2S5T7-F1
#
_cell.length_a   1.000
_cell.length_b   1.000
_cell.length_c   1.000
_cell.angle_alpha   90.00
_cell.angle_beta   90.00
_cell.angle_gamma   90.00
#
_symmetry.space_group_name_H-M   'P 1'
#
loop_
_entity.id
_entity.type
_entity.pdbx_description
1 polymer ?
#
loop_
_entity_poly.entity_id
_entity_poly.type
_entity_poly.pdbx_seq_one_letter_code
_entity_poly.pdbx_strand_id
1 'polypeptide(L)'
;MDPKSHELEVVAELKNELEKNGASSAPSAVRLRGQQFRPAGEFWTKDGSASNLGADTRFRGKDGKHYIWRVRKGLPELVREDDPESKPVAVYHKHKRYFLVFRMSRQPYLEVQPSVMETLDSLIVSFILMEQNRRQSKKN
;
A
#
# COMPACT_ATOMS: atom_id res chain seq x y z
N MET A 1 21.74 -11.94 25.25
CA MET A 1 21.02 -11.42 24.07
C MET A 1 21.89 -11.74 22.87
N ASP A 2 21.55 -12.77 22.09
CA ASP A 2 22.32 -13.21 20.92
C ASP A 2 21.98 -12.31 19.73
N PRO A 3 22.95 -11.58 19.13
CA PRO A 3 22.71 -10.68 18.01
C PRO A 3 22.35 -11.39 16.68
N LYS A 4 22.30 -12.73 16.66
CA LYS A 4 22.01 -13.53 15.45
C LYS A 4 20.60 -14.11 15.37
N SER A 5 19.77 -14.01 16.42
CA SER A 5 18.36 -14.36 16.30
C SER A 5 17.63 -13.19 15.63
N HIS A 6 17.54 -13.24 14.30
CA HIS A 6 16.63 -12.38 13.54
C HIS A 6 15.19 -12.81 13.85
N GLU A 7 14.68 -12.42 15.02
CA GLU A 7 13.28 -12.60 15.37
C GLU A 7 12.45 -11.77 14.40
N LEU A 8 11.67 -12.45 13.56
CA LEU A 8 10.75 -11.84 12.64
C LEU A 8 9.34 -11.88 13.24
N GLU A 9 8.71 -10.73 13.37
CA GLU A 9 7.31 -10.63 13.77
C GLU A 9 6.42 -10.54 12.53
N VAL A 10 5.40 -11.41 12.44
CA VAL A 10 4.40 -11.33 11.37
C VAL A 10 3.42 -10.19 11.67
N VAL A 11 3.55 -9.09 10.93
CA VAL A 11 2.68 -7.91 11.09
C VAL A 11 1.39 -7.99 10.27
N ALA A 12 1.41 -8.72 9.15
CA ALA A 12 0.26 -8.83 8.26
C ALA A 12 0.31 -10.10 7.39
N GLU A 13 -0.87 -10.60 7.03
CA GLU A 13 -1.04 -11.71 6.09
C GLU A 13 -2.10 -11.37 5.04
N LEU A 14 -1.80 -11.73 3.80
CA LEU A 14 -2.65 -11.50 2.62
C LEU A 14 -3.03 -12.87 2.05
N LYS A 15 -4.34 -13.14 1.95
CA LYS A 15 -4.86 -14.36 1.34
C LYS A 15 -5.14 -14.09 -0.13
N ASN A 16 -4.41 -14.75 -1.01
CA ASN A 16 -4.64 -14.69 -2.46
C ASN A 16 -5.55 -15.84 -2.89
N GLU A 17 -6.48 -15.55 -3.80
CA GLU A 17 -7.19 -16.59 -4.53
C GLU A 17 -6.44 -16.85 -5.84
N LEU A 18 -6.14 -18.12 -6.09
CA LEU A 18 -5.53 -18.55 -7.34
C LEU A 18 -6.61 -18.53 -8.42
N GLU A 19 -6.37 -17.80 -9.51
CA GLU A 19 -7.20 -17.98 -10.70
C GLU A 19 -6.92 -19.35 -11.31
N LYS A 20 -7.90 -19.89 -12.05
CA LYS A 20 -7.80 -21.19 -12.77
C LYS A 20 -6.58 -21.30 -13.69
N ASN A 21 -5.96 -20.18 -14.04
CA ASN A 21 -4.82 -20.08 -14.96
C ASN A 21 -3.47 -19.95 -14.23
N GLY A 22 -3.43 -20.11 -12.90
CA GLY A 22 -2.20 -19.98 -12.09
C GLY A 22 -1.72 -18.54 -11.88
N ALA A 23 -2.45 -17.54 -12.41
CA ALA A 23 -2.21 -16.14 -12.09
C ALA A 23 -2.79 -15.81 -10.71
N SER A 24 -2.03 -15.09 -9.88
CA SER A 24 -2.54 -14.58 -8.60
C SER A 24 -3.58 -13.50 -8.88
N SER A 25 -4.81 -13.72 -8.43
CA SER A 25 -5.82 -12.65 -8.29
C SER A 25 -5.37 -11.68 -7.20
N ALA A 26 -6.00 -10.50 -7.17
CA ALA A 26 -5.88 -9.60 -6.01
C ALA A 26 -6.24 -10.36 -4.72
N PRO A 27 -5.61 -10.03 -3.58
CA PRO A 27 -5.90 -10.70 -2.31
C PRO A 27 -7.38 -10.57 -1.98
N SER A 28 -8.02 -11.68 -1.64
CA SER A 28 -9.43 -11.70 -1.25
C SER A 28 -9.62 -11.28 0.20
N ALA A 29 -8.62 -11.52 1.07
CA ALA A 29 -8.67 -11.15 2.47
C ALA A 29 -7.31 -10.71 3.03
N VAL A 30 -7.35 -9.90 4.08
CA VAL A 30 -6.19 -9.40 4.82
C VAL A 30 -6.42 -9.51 6.32
N ARG A 31 -5.36 -9.82 7.08
CA ARG A 31 -5.33 -9.67 8.54
C ARG A 31 -4.06 -8.96 8.98
N LEU A 32 -4.17 -8.20 10.07
CA LEU A 32 -3.04 -7.51 10.71
C LEU A 32 -2.80 -8.14 12.08
N ARG A 33 -1.54 -8.36 12.46
CA ARG A 33 -1.11 -8.77 13.81
C ARG A 33 -1.94 -9.91 14.41
N GLY A 34 -2.18 -10.96 13.62
CA GLY A 34 -2.93 -12.14 14.04
C GLY A 34 -4.44 -11.95 14.25
N GLN A 35 -5.00 -10.80 13.89
CA GLN A 35 -6.46 -10.57 13.93
C GLN A 35 -7.22 -11.48 12.94
N GLN A 36 -8.55 -11.43 13.01
CA GLN A 36 -9.38 -12.15 12.04
C GLN A 36 -9.18 -11.62 10.62
N PHE A 37 -9.19 -12.52 9.64
CA PHE A 37 -9.22 -12.14 8.23
C PHE A 37 -10.49 -11.36 7.93
N ARG A 38 -10.32 -10.22 7.27
CA ARG A 38 -11.39 -9.41 6.68
C ARG A 38 -11.21 -9.33 5.17
N PRO A 39 -12.28 -9.20 4.38
CA PRO A 39 -12.18 -8.97 2.95
C PRO A 39 -11.24 -7.79 2.63
N ALA A 40 -10.39 -7.93 1.61
CA ALA A 40 -9.42 -6.89 1.26
C ALA A 40 -10.10 -5.57 0.85
N GLY A 41 -11.32 -5.64 0.29
CA GLY A 41 -12.13 -4.47 -0.02
C GLY A 41 -12.64 -3.71 1.22
N GLU A 42 -12.72 -4.36 2.38
CA GLU A 42 -13.11 -3.75 3.66
C GLU A 42 -11.92 -3.14 4.41
N PHE A 43 -10.69 -3.41 3.96
CA PHE A 43 -9.52 -2.71 4.48
C PHE A 43 -9.61 -1.20 4.21
N TRP A 44 -10.28 -0.83 3.13
CA TRP A 44 -10.57 0.54 2.77
C TRP A 44 -11.80 1.03 3.54
N THR A 45 -11.68 2.16 4.23
CA THR A 45 -12.80 2.74 4.98
C THR A 45 -13.91 3.18 4.02
N LYS A 46 -15.08 2.51 4.08
CA LYS A 46 -16.30 2.85 3.33
C LYS A 46 -17.27 3.74 4.13
N ASP A 47 -16.81 4.78 4.81
CA ASP A 47 -17.73 5.84 5.25
C ASP A 47 -18.19 6.65 4.03
N GLY A 48 -19.26 6.19 3.37
CA GLY A 48 -20.26 7.02 2.71
C GLY A 48 -19.92 7.78 1.42
N SER A 49 -18.68 7.81 0.93
CA SER A 49 -18.37 8.43 -0.37
C SER A 49 -17.67 7.43 -1.29
N ALA A 50 -18.48 6.73 -2.08
CA ALA A 50 -18.00 6.00 -3.24
C ALA A 50 -17.61 7.02 -4.32
N SER A 51 -16.34 7.40 -4.41
CA SER A 51 -15.81 7.98 -5.64
C SER A 51 -15.24 6.88 -6.52
N ASN A 52 -15.73 6.86 -7.76
CA ASN A 52 -15.38 5.91 -8.79
C ASN A 52 -13.86 5.75 -8.94
N LEU A 53 -13.45 4.50 -9.13
CA LEU A 53 -12.16 4.00 -9.59
C LEU A 53 -11.22 5.12 -10.14
N GLY A 54 -10.28 5.59 -9.32
CA GLY A 54 -9.21 6.49 -9.76
C GLY A 54 -8.72 7.50 -8.72
N ALA A 55 -9.56 7.89 -7.76
CA ALA A 55 -9.23 8.87 -6.73
C ALA A 55 -9.52 8.31 -5.33
N ASP A 56 -8.48 8.28 -4.51
CA ASP A 56 -8.53 8.31 -3.04
C ASP A 56 -8.81 6.96 -2.34
N THR A 57 -7.85 6.05 -2.48
CA THR A 57 -7.81 4.83 -1.67
C THR A 57 -7.42 5.20 -0.23
N ARG A 58 -8.38 5.17 0.70
CA ARG A 58 -8.19 5.65 2.08
C ARG A 58 -8.19 4.54 3.11
N PHE A 59 -7.39 4.70 4.16
CA PHE A 59 -7.37 3.77 5.29
C PHE A 59 -7.19 4.52 6.62
N ARG A 60 -7.58 3.87 7.72
CA ARG A 60 -7.36 4.37 9.07
C ARG A 60 -6.09 3.77 9.66
N GLY A 61 -5.18 4.62 10.11
CA GLY A 61 -3.95 4.24 10.77
C GLY A 61 -4.17 3.80 12.22
N LYS A 62 -3.14 3.19 12.82
CA LYS A 62 -3.12 2.79 14.23
C LYS A 62 -3.18 4.01 15.16
N ASP A 63 -2.66 5.14 14.70
CA ASP A 63 -2.73 6.46 15.34
C ASP A 63 -4.15 7.07 15.32
N GLY A 64 -5.13 6.36 14.75
CA GLY A 64 -6.53 6.79 14.66
C GLY A 64 -6.80 7.76 13.51
N LYS A 65 -5.78 8.22 12.77
CA LYS A 65 -5.90 9.18 11.67
C LYS A 65 -6.26 8.48 10.37
N HIS A 66 -6.82 9.24 9.43
CA HIS A 66 -7.10 8.77 8.09
C HIS A 66 -6.05 9.24 7.10
N TYR A 67 -5.73 8.34 6.18
CA TYR A 67 -4.69 8.52 5.18
C TYR A 67 -5.22 8.20 3.80
N ILE A 68 -4.81 8.97 2.79
CA ILE A 68 -5.32 8.87 1.42
C ILE A 68 -4.17 8.73 0.43
N TRP A 69 -4.23 7.68 -0.40
CA TRP A 69 -3.35 7.55 -1.56
C TRP A 69 -3.88 8.39 -2.71
N ARG A 70 -3.03 9.30 -3.20
CA ARG A 70 -3.26 10.11 -4.40
C ARG A 70 -2.11 9.96 -5.39
N VAL A 71 -2.31 10.38 -6.63
CA VAL A 71 -1.25 10.44 -7.64
C VAL A 71 -0.91 11.89 -7.92
N ARG A 72 0.33 12.31 -7.59
CA ARG A 72 0.84 13.65 -7.89
C ARG A 72 2.07 13.53 -8.79
N LYS A 73 2.09 14.28 -9.90
CA LYS A 73 3.18 14.24 -10.90
C LYS A 73 3.54 12.81 -11.37
N GLY A 74 2.55 11.92 -11.44
CA GLY A 74 2.73 10.53 -11.86
C GLY A 74 3.31 9.58 -10.79
N LEU A 75 3.53 10.06 -9.56
CA LEU A 75 3.97 9.26 -8.41
C LEU A 75 2.81 9.07 -7.42
N PRO A 76 2.58 7.84 -6.91
CA PRO A 76 1.69 7.62 -5.78
C PRO A 76 2.26 8.25 -4.52
N GLU A 77 1.47 9.07 -3.84
CA GLU A 77 1.80 9.75 -2.60
C GLU A 77 0.71 9.49 -1.57
N LEU A 78 1.09 9.33 -0.31
CA LEU A 78 0.18 9.22 0.82
C LEU A 78 0.13 10.55 1.56
N VAL A 79 -1.07 11.07 1.79
CA VAL A 79 -1.31 12.26 2.61
C VAL A 79 -2.23 11.92 3.78
N ARG A 80 -2.26 12.78 4.79
CA ARG A 80 -3.29 12.71 5.82
C ARG A 80 -4.56 13.38 5.30
N GLU A 81 -5.71 12.84 5.65
CA GLU A 81 -7.02 13.37 5.21
C GLU A 81 -7.35 14.72 5.88
N ASP A 82 -6.86 14.94 7.11
CA ASP A 82 -7.06 16.20 7.86
C ASP A 82 -6.27 17.38 7.27
N ASP A 83 -5.19 17.09 6.54
CA ASP A 83 -4.34 18.10 5.89
C ASP A 83 -3.81 17.59 4.54
N PRO A 84 -4.66 17.55 3.49
CA PRO A 84 -4.30 16.98 2.19
C PRO A 84 -3.31 17.85 1.40
N GLU A 85 -3.21 19.15 1.70
CA GLU A 85 -2.27 20.07 1.06
C GLU A 85 -0.86 20.02 1.67
N SER A 86 -0.71 19.43 2.85
CA SER A 86 0.58 19.22 3.48
C SER A 86 1.52 18.30 2.71
N LYS A 87 2.77 18.27 3.19
CA LYS A 87 3.81 17.39 2.68
C LYS A 87 3.38 15.92 2.82
N PRO A 88 3.47 15.10 1.75
CA PRO A 88 3.04 13.71 1.79
C PRO A 88 3.85 12.89 2.81
N VAL A 89 3.16 12.10 3.61
CA VAL A 89 3.76 11.23 4.64
C VAL A 89 4.44 10.00 4.05
N ALA A 90 4.10 9.62 2.82
CA ALA A 90 4.87 8.65 2.06
C ALA A 90 4.83 8.93 0.55
N VAL A 91 5.89 8.57 -0.17
CA VAL A 91 6.01 8.76 -1.62
C VAL A 91 6.60 7.52 -2.26
N TYR A 92 5.90 6.96 -3.25
CA TYR A 92 6.40 5.81 -4.00
C TYR A 92 7.18 6.26 -5.23
N HIS A 93 8.47 5.94 -5.24
CA HIS A 93 9.37 6.21 -6.34
C HIS A 93 9.45 5.01 -7.26
N LYS A 94 8.91 5.15 -8.47
CA LYS A 94 8.98 4.12 -9.52
C LYS A 94 10.42 3.94 -10.00
N HIS A 95 10.72 2.74 -10.49
CA HIS A 95 12.00 2.46 -11.12
C HIS A 95 12.27 3.41 -12.29
N LYS A 96 13.53 3.87 -12.43
CA LYS A 96 13.99 4.61 -13.60
C LYS A 96 14.75 3.67 -14.53
N ARG A 97 14.41 3.70 -15.82
CA ARG A 97 15.17 3.00 -16.89
C ARG A 97 15.95 4.03 -17.68
N TYR A 98 17.23 3.76 -17.95
CA TYR A 98 17.95 4.50 -18.97
C TYR A 98 17.54 3.97 -20.35
N PHE A 99 17.04 4.87 -21.21
CA PHE A 99 16.47 4.55 -22.53
C PHE A 99 17.50 3.95 -23.52
N LEU A 100 18.80 3.97 -23.18
CA LEU A 100 19.88 3.54 -24.08
C LEU A 100 20.55 2.19 -23.73
N VAL A 101 20.43 1.70 -22.49
CA VAL A 101 21.26 0.55 -22.02
C VAL A 101 20.42 -0.56 -21.37
N PHE A 102 19.09 -0.47 -21.39
CA PHE A 102 18.16 -1.41 -20.71
C PHE A 102 18.45 -1.73 -19.23
N ARG A 103 19.40 -1.01 -18.60
CA ARG A 103 19.83 -1.25 -17.22
C ARG A 103 18.93 -0.48 -16.28
N MET A 104 18.33 -1.19 -15.33
CA MET A 104 17.63 -0.61 -14.18
C MET A 104 18.62 0.24 -13.40
N SER A 105 18.36 1.55 -13.29
CA SER A 105 19.27 2.45 -12.58
C SER A 105 18.98 2.54 -11.10
N ARG A 106 17.72 2.33 -10.71
CA ARG A 106 17.28 2.37 -9.32
C ARG A 106 16.08 1.46 -9.11
N GLN A 107 16.17 0.61 -8.08
CA GLN A 107 15.04 -0.20 -7.64
C GLN A 107 13.93 0.72 -7.10
N PRO A 108 12.65 0.34 -7.29
CA PRO A 108 11.55 1.11 -6.73
C PRO A 108 11.60 1.07 -5.21
N TYR A 109 11.26 2.19 -4.56
CA TYR A 109 11.24 2.28 -3.10
C TYR A 109 10.11 3.18 -2.63
N LEU A 110 9.66 2.94 -1.40
CA LEU A 110 8.67 3.77 -0.72
C LEU A 110 9.41 4.62 0.31
N GLU A 111 9.39 5.93 0.14
CA GLU A 111 9.91 6.89 1.10
C GLU A 111 8.82 7.19 2.12
N VAL A 112 9.12 7.06 3.42
CA VAL A 112 8.13 7.22 4.50
C VAL A 112 8.67 8.21 5.53
N GLN A 113 7.83 9.16 5.95
CA GLN A 113 8.18 10.11 7.00
C GLN A 113 8.21 9.42 8.37
N PRO A 114 9.14 9.80 9.27
CA PRO A 114 9.19 9.24 10.63
C PRO A 114 7.90 9.47 11.44
N SER A 115 7.12 10.49 11.09
CA SER A 115 5.88 10.88 11.78
C SER A 115 4.74 9.86 11.66
N VAL A 116 4.89 8.82 10.85
CA VAL A 116 3.88 7.76 10.63
C VAL A 116 4.40 6.36 10.94
N MET A 117 5.52 6.24 11.65
CA MET A 117 6.13 4.93 11.97
C MET A 117 5.21 4.03 12.80
N GLU A 118 4.40 4.59 13.69
CA GLU A 118 3.43 3.81 14.49
C GLU A 118 2.35 3.14 13.64
N THR A 119 2.07 3.68 12.45
CA THR A 119 1.09 3.12 11.51
C THR A 119 1.72 2.47 10.29
N LEU A 120 3.05 2.22 10.32
CA LEU A 120 3.82 1.70 9.19
C LEU A 120 3.25 0.37 8.66
N ASP A 121 2.82 -0.53 9.54
CA ASP A 121 2.24 -1.82 9.14
C ASP A 121 1.01 -1.63 8.24
N SER A 122 0.05 -0.82 8.70
CA SER A 122 -1.17 -0.50 7.94
C SER A 122 -0.84 0.24 6.65
N LEU A 123 0.16 1.12 6.68
CA LEU A 123 0.62 1.86 5.52
C LEU A 123 1.18 0.92 4.45
N ILE A 124 2.08 -0.01 4.81
CA ILE A 124 2.67 -0.97 3.87
C ILE A 124 1.58 -1.87 3.28
N VAL A 125 0.66 -2.36 4.10
CA VAL A 125 -0.45 -3.20 3.63
C VAL A 125 -1.35 -2.43 2.68
N SER A 126 -1.71 -1.19 3.01
CA SER A 126 -2.48 -0.31 2.12
C SER A 126 -1.77 -0.11 0.78
N PHE A 127 -0.45 0.13 0.80
CA PHE A 127 0.33 0.33 -0.41
C PHE A 127 0.30 -0.91 -1.31
N ILE A 128 0.49 -2.11 -0.74
CA ILE A 128 0.46 -3.37 -1.49
C ILE A 128 -0.91 -3.57 -2.15
N LEU A 129 -2.00 -3.38 -1.40
CA LEU A 129 -3.37 -3.52 -1.93
C LEU A 129 -3.64 -2.52 -3.06
N MET A 130 -3.26 -1.25 -2.87
CA MET A 130 -3.42 -0.19 -3.88
C MET A 130 -2.61 -0.49 -5.15
N GLU A 131 -1.33 -0.85 -5.03
CA GLU A 131 -0.47 -1.14 -6.18
C GLU A 131 -0.95 -2.37 -6.96
N GLN A 132 -1.51 -3.38 -6.27
CA GLN A 132 -2.11 -4.53 -6.94
C GLN A 132 -3.33 -4.14 -7.75
N ASN A 133 -4.29 -3.42 -7.16
CA ASN A 133 -5.46 -2.91 -7.88
C ASN A 133 -5.04 -2.08 -9.11
N ARG A 134 -4.05 -1.20 -8.96
CA ARG A 134 -3.51 -0.38 -10.05
C ARG A 134 -2.87 -1.21 -11.17
N ARG A 135 -2.31 -2.39 -10.87
CA ARG A 135 -1.73 -3.30 -11.88
C ARG A 135 -2.82 -4.09 -12.61
N GLN A 136 -3.85 -4.54 -11.90
CA GLN A 136 -4.98 -5.25 -12.50
C GLN A 136 -5.79 -4.32 -13.42
N SER A 137 -6.04 -3.07 -13.02
CA SER A 137 -6.74 -2.09 -13.88
C SER A 137 -6.01 -1.73 -15.17
N LYS A 138 -4.72 -2.07 -15.32
CA LYS A 138 -3.96 -1.88 -16.57
C LYS A 138 -3.99 -3.09 -17.50
N LYS A 139 -4.51 -4.22 -17.03
CA LYS A 139 -4.57 -5.48 -17.78
C LYS A 139 -5.89 -5.65 -18.54
N ASN A 140 -6.91 -4.87 -18.17
CA ASN A 140 -8.18 -4.71 -18.89
C ASN A 140 -8.12 -3.48 -19.80
#